data_AF-A0A9D8CLN1-F1
#
_entry.id   AF-A0A9D8CLN1-F1
#
_cell.length_a   1.000
_cell.length_b   1.000
_cell.length_c   1.000
_cell.angle_alpha   90.00
_cell.angle_beta   90.00
_cell.angle_gamma   90.00
#
_symmetry.space_group_name_H-M   'P 1'
#
loop_
_entity.id
_entity.type
_entity.pdbx_description
1 polymer ?
#
loop_
_entity_poly.entity_id
_entity_poly.type
_entity_poly.pdbx_seq_one_letter_code
_entity_poly.pdbx_strand_id
1 'polypeptide(L)'
;MFQFMPQWRLGARYDQLSARALGAEFAGTTLDDLGRNPRRVSGLLEYETSEFGRFRLQYNHDRATQETNHEVFLNYVVSIGAHGAHKY
;
A
#
# COMPACT_ATOMS: atom_id res chain seq x y z
N MET A 1 10.14 2.49 -6.06
CA MET A 1 10.94 1.89 -4.98
C MET A 1 12.39 2.21 -5.21
N PHE A 2 13.15 2.42 -4.15
CA PHE A 2 14.56 2.80 -4.19
C PHE A 2 15.35 1.94 -3.20
N GLN A 3 16.49 1.40 -3.65
CA GLN A 3 17.41 0.63 -2.81
C GLN A 3 18.57 1.53 -2.41
N PHE A 4 18.60 1.92 -1.13
CA PHE A 4 19.60 2.86 -0.62
C PHE A 4 20.80 2.16 0.04
N MET A 5 20.63 0.89 0.42
CA MET A 5 21.67 0.01 1.00
C MET A 5 21.42 -1.43 0.54
N PRO A 6 22.42 -2.33 0.59
CA PRO A 6 22.19 -3.77 0.41
C PRO A 6 21.02 -4.24 1.30
N GLN A 7 20.13 -5.07 0.76
CA GLN A 7 18.97 -5.66 1.44
C GLN A 7 17.84 -4.68 1.87
N TRP A 8 18.05 -3.37 1.79
CA TRP A 8 17.05 -2.37 2.22
C TRP A 8 16.40 -1.65 1.04
N ARG A 9 15.07 -1.61 1.02
CA ARG A 9 14.32 -0.82 0.04
C ARG A 9 13.35 0.14 0.71
N LEU A 10 13.23 1.33 0.14
CA LEU A 10 12.25 2.34 0.51
C LEU A 10 11.25 2.54 -0.64
N GLY A 11 9.98 2.71 -0.31
CA GLY A 11 8.91 3.01 -1.24
C GLY A 11 8.01 4.12 -0.72
N ALA A 12 7.51 4.94 -1.63
CA ALA A 12 6.43 5.87 -1.36
C ALA A 12 5.41 5.74 -2.50
N ARG A 13 4.13 5.92 -2.17
CA ARG A 13 3.03 5.89 -3.11
C ARG A 13 2.02 6.97 -2.77
N TYR A 14 1.51 7.63 -3.80
CA TYR A 14 0.40 8.56 -3.71
C TYR A 14 -0.72 8.05 -4.61
N ASP A 15 -1.92 7.93 -4.05
CA ASP A 15 -3.13 7.56 -4.75
C ASP A 15 -4.15 8.70 -4.65
N GLN A 16 -4.80 9.05 -5.74
CA GLN A 16 -5.92 9.98 -5.77
C GLN A 16 -7.04 9.40 -6.63
N LEU A 17 -8.27 9.52 -6.14
CA LEU A 17 -9.46 9.14 -6.89
C LEU A 17 -10.33 10.39 -7.08
N SER A 18 -10.89 10.53 -8.28
CA SER A 18 -11.97 11.45 -8.55
C SER A 18 -13.24 10.63 -8.72
N ALA A 19 -14.20 10.83 -7.82
CA ALA A 19 -15.56 10.32 -7.99
C ALA A 19 -16.38 11.38 -8.71
N ARG A 20 -17.24 10.96 -9.64
CA ARG A 20 -18.22 11.85 -10.26
C ARG A 20 -19.49 11.77 -9.41
N ALA A 21 -20.05 12.94 -9.06
CA ALA A 21 -21.33 13.03 -8.41
C ALA A 21 -22.40 12.24 -9.19
N LEU A 22 -23.08 11.33 -8.49
CA LEU A 22 -24.02 10.38 -9.11
C LEU A 22 -25.37 11.01 -9.48
N GLY A 23 -25.66 12.23 -9.01
CA GLY A 23 -26.92 12.94 -9.25
C GLY A 23 -27.56 13.45 -7.96
N ALA A 24 -28.54 14.34 -8.07
CA ALA A 24 -29.21 14.96 -6.91
C ALA A 24 -30.04 13.95 -6.09
N GLU A 25 -30.46 12.85 -6.72
CA GLU A 25 -31.20 11.75 -6.12
C GLU A 25 -30.39 10.98 -5.06
N PHE A 26 -29.06 11.10 -5.05
CA PHE A 26 -28.18 10.47 -4.07
C PHE A 26 -27.67 11.43 -3.00
N ALA A 27 -28.13 12.69 -3.00
CA ALA A 27 -27.70 13.70 -2.04
C ALA A 27 -27.95 13.26 -0.59
N GLY A 28 -26.93 13.36 0.26
CA GLY A 28 -26.99 12.96 1.67
C GLY A 28 -26.94 11.45 1.94
N THR A 29 -26.78 10.61 0.91
CA THR A 29 -26.60 9.16 1.07
C THR A 29 -25.12 8.79 1.23
N THR A 30 -24.82 7.52 1.50
CA THR A 30 -23.44 7.01 1.52
C THR A 30 -22.76 7.05 0.14
N LEU A 31 -23.54 7.16 -0.93
CA LEU A 31 -23.08 7.29 -2.31
C LEU A 31 -22.83 8.75 -2.71
N ASP A 32 -23.17 9.70 -1.85
CA ASP A 32 -22.83 11.11 -2.03
C ASP A 32 -21.31 11.30 -1.85
N ASP A 33 -20.67 11.85 -2.88
CA ASP A 33 -19.25 12.17 -2.80
C ASP A 33 -18.99 13.32 -1.81
N LEU A 34 -20.02 14.10 -1.44
CA LEU A 34 -19.96 15.26 -0.54
C LEU A 34 -18.89 16.27 -0.97
N GLY A 35 -18.56 16.33 -2.27
CA GLY A 35 -17.47 17.14 -2.81
C GLY A 35 -16.07 16.69 -2.33
N ARG A 36 -15.93 15.46 -1.83
CA ARG A 36 -14.66 14.93 -1.33
C ARG A 36 -13.77 14.48 -2.48
N ASN A 37 -12.47 14.64 -2.27
CA ASN A 37 -11.43 14.16 -3.17
C ASN A 37 -10.58 13.11 -2.44
N PRO A 38 -10.96 11.82 -2.51
CA PRO A 38 -10.24 10.73 -1.85
C PRO A 38 -8.77 10.72 -2.24
N ARG A 39 -7.91 10.73 -1.23
CA ARG A 39 -6.46 10.64 -1.42
C ARG A 39 -5.84 9.75 -0.35
N ARG A 40 -4.78 9.03 -0.73
CA ARG A 40 -3.99 8.22 0.18
C ARG A 40 -2.50 8.40 -0.10
N VAL A 41 -1.72 8.51 0.96
CA VAL A 41 -0.25 8.49 0.90
C VAL A 41 0.22 7.25 1.67
N SER A 42 1.15 6.51 1.09
CA SER A 42 1.74 5.33 1.70
C SER A 42 3.25 5.39 1.70
N GLY A 43 3.86 4.97 2.80
CA GLY A 43 5.28 4.72 2.94
C GLY A 43 5.55 3.24 3.15
N LEU A 44 6.64 2.73 2.59
CA LEU A 44 7.06 1.33 2.69
C LEU A 44 8.55 1.25 2.98
N LEU A 45 8.91 0.44 3.97
CA LEU A 45 10.26 0.00 4.24
C LEU A 45 10.32 -1.51 4.11
N GLU A 46 11.29 -2.02 3.34
CA GLU A 46 11.52 -3.44 3.19
C GLU A 46 12.95 -3.81 3.59
N TYR A 47 13.09 -4.98 4.22
CA TYR A 47 14.36 -5.58 4.56
C TYR A 47 14.39 -7.04 4.09
N GLU A 48 15.39 -7.39 3.28
CA GLU A 48 15.62 -8.75 2.79
C GLU A 48 16.47 -9.54 3.79
N THR A 49 15.90 -10.57 4.41
CA THR A 49 16.63 -11.44 5.33
C THR A 49 17.49 -12.47 4.58
N SER A 50 17.02 -12.91 3.42
CA SER A 50 17.72 -13.80 2.48
C SER A 50 17.11 -13.67 1.09
N GLU A 51 17.59 -14.46 0.11
CA GLU A 51 16.94 -14.58 -1.20
C GLU A 51 15.50 -15.14 -1.13
N PHE A 52 15.14 -15.78 -0.02
CA PHE A 52 13.83 -16.39 0.22
C PHE A 52 12.96 -15.64 1.23
N GLY A 53 13.50 -14.66 1.96
CA GLY A 53 12.81 -14.04 3.10
C GLY A 53 12.85 -12.51 3.07
N ARG A 54 11.75 -11.87 3.44
CA ARG A 54 11.65 -10.40 3.45
C ARG A 54 10.65 -9.88 4.48
N PHE A 55 11.07 -8.89 5.28
CA PHE A 55 10.16 -8.07 6.07
C PHE A 55 9.68 -6.86 5.27
N ARG A 56 8.40 -6.50 5.44
CA ARG A 56 7.77 -5.33 4.83
C ARG A 56 6.96 -4.58 5.89
N LEU A 57 7.35 -3.34 6.16
CA LEU A 57 6.63 -2.41 7.02
C LEU A 57 6.00 -1.33 6.13
N GLN A 58 4.67 -1.24 6.15
CA GLN A 58 3.92 -0.24 5.39
C GLN A 58 3.08 0.62 6.32
N TYR A 59 3.04 1.92 6.06
CA TYR A 59 2.14 2.88 6.70
C TYR A 59 1.28 3.55 5.64
N ASN A 60 -0.03 3.66 5.89
CA ASN A 60 -0.97 4.38 5.06
C ASN A 60 -1.61 5.53 5.84
N HIS A 61 -1.67 6.70 5.21
CA HIS A 61 -2.49 7.83 5.64
C HIS A 61 -3.59 8.04 4.60
N ASP A 62 -4.81 7.62 4.93
CA ASP A 62 -5.94 7.54 4.02
C ASP A 62 -7.01 8.60 4.38
N ARG A 63 -7.44 9.38 3.39
CA ARG A 63 -8.52 10.37 3.49
C ARG A 63 -9.65 10.09 2.50
N ALA A 64 -9.91 8.82 2.21
CA ALA A 64 -10.99 8.41 1.31
C ALA A 64 -12.37 8.47 1.96
N THR A 65 -12.46 8.30 3.28
CA THR A 65 -13.72 8.38 4.04
C THR A 65 -13.88 9.77 4.67
N GLN A 66 -14.92 9.98 5.49
CA GLN A 66 -15.13 11.24 6.21
C GLN A 66 -14.04 11.47 7.27
N GLU A 67 -13.62 10.40 7.92
CA GLU A 67 -12.56 10.42 8.92
C GLU A 67 -11.23 10.01 8.30
N THR A 68 -10.13 10.61 8.77
CA THR A 68 -8.80 10.18 8.34
C THR A 68 -8.46 8.84 8.97
N ASN A 69 -8.06 7.87 8.14
CA ASN A 69 -7.62 6.56 8.61
C ASN A 69 -6.10 6.42 8.59
N HIS A 70 -5.56 5.74 9.59
CA HIS A 70 -4.13 5.45 9.72
C HIS A 70 -3.94 3.95 9.86
N GLU A 71 -3.19 3.35 8.95
CA GLU A 71 -3.01 1.90 8.90
C GLU A 71 -1.53 1.56 8.93
N VAL A 72 -1.16 0.55 9.72
CA VAL A 72 0.19 0.00 9.77
C VAL A 72 0.11 -1.49 9.47
N PHE A 73 0.93 -1.95 8.54
CA PHE A 73 1.06 -3.36 8.19
C PHE A 73 2.51 -3.81 8.36
N LEU A 74 2.68 -4.94 9.04
CA LEU A 74 3.95 -5.65 9.12
C LEU A 74 3.76 -7.04 8.54
N ASN A 75 4.49 -7.34 7.46
CA ASN A 75 4.45 -8.64 6.81
C ASN A 75 5.84 -9.27 6.80
N TYR A 76 5.89 -10.59 7.02
CA TYR A 76 7.05 -11.40 6.67
C TYR A 76 6.67 -12.27 5.47
N VAL A 77 7.37 -12.09 4.36
CA VAL A 77 7.12 -12.78 3.09
C VAL A 77 8.19 -13.86 2.92
N VAL A 78 7.74 -15.11 2.76
CA VAL A 78 8.60 -16.25 2.45
C VAL A 78 8.32 -16.70 1.02
N SER A 79 9.37 -16.77 0.20
CA SER A 79 9.32 -17.28 -1.16
C SER A 79 9.84 -18.71 -1.17
N ILE A 80 9.01 -19.66 -1.60
CA ILE A 80 9.38 -21.07 -1.71
C ILE A 80 9.46 -21.40 -3.21
N GLY A 81 10.67 -21.70 -3.70
CA GLY A 81 10.91 -22.13 -5.07
C GLY A 81 11.52 -23.53 -5.14
N ALA A 82 11.25 -24.25 -6.22
CA ALA A 82 11.97 -25.48 -6.55
C ALA A 82 13.44 -25.11 -6.83
N HIS A 83 14.34 -25.44 -5.91
CA HIS A 83 15.76 -25.38 -6.20
C HIS A 83 16.02 -26.42 -7.28
N GLY A 84 16.59 -26.02 -8.42
CA GLY A 84 17.07 -27.00 -9.39
C GLY A 84 18.06 -27.93 -8.69
N ALA A 85 17.87 -29.25 -8.80
CA ALA A 85 18.83 -30.21 -8.28
C ALA A 85 20.20 -29.84 -8.84
N HIS A 86 21.12 -29.40 -7.97
CA HIS A 86 22.51 -29.21 -8.37
C HIS A 86 22.99 -30.59 -8.84
N LYS A 87 23.26 -30.73 -10.15
CA LYS A 87 24.04 -31.87 -10.64
C LYS A 87 25.47 -31.65 -10.14
N TYR A 88 25.97 -32.64 -9.43
CA TYR A 88 27.38 -32.78 -9.02
C TYR A 88 28.32 -32.62 -10.22
#